data_AF-W4M1Y5-F1
#
_entry.id   AF-W4M1Y5-F1
#
_cell.length_a   1.000
_cell.length_b   1.000
_cell.length_c   1.000
_cell.angle_alpha   90.00
_cell.angle_beta   90.00
_cell.angle_gamma   90.00
#
_symmetry.space_group_name_H-M   'P 1'
#
loop_
_entity.id
_entity.type
_entity.pdbx_description
1 polymer ?
#
loop_
_entity_poly.entity_id
_entity_poly.type
_entity_poly.pdbx_seq_one_letter_code
_entity_poly.pdbx_strand_id
1 'polypeptide(L)'
;MARLEIEHLIPISQGGSNEESNLWLACPLCNRSKSDRMMAVDPDTGDTVPLFNPRTQIWSEHFRWGDDGIRIIGITAIGRATVETLHLSDDPDALKVRSYWVLAGWHPPDF
;
A
#
# COMPACT_ATOMS: atom_id res chain seq x y z
N MET A 1 2.88 12.51 14.09
CA MET A 1 1.97 12.03 13.02
C MET A 1 2.57 12.47 11.70
N ALA A 2 2.92 11.54 10.81
CA ALA A 2 3.42 11.93 9.49
C ALA A 2 2.28 12.60 8.69
N ARG A 3 2.59 13.72 8.03
CA ARG A 3 1.62 14.39 7.15
C ARG A 3 1.41 13.51 5.92
N LEU A 4 0.16 13.14 5.66
CA LEU A 4 -0.19 12.41 4.43
C LEU A 4 -0.01 13.33 3.23
N GLU A 5 0.37 12.74 2.11
CA GLU A 5 0.56 13.40 0.82
C GLU A 5 -0.60 13.04 -0.11
N ILE A 6 -0.96 13.98 -0.99
CA ILE A 6 -1.89 13.71 -2.08
C ILE A 6 -1.11 12.96 -3.15
N GLU A 7 -1.53 11.73 -3.41
CA GLU A 7 -0.96 10.87 -4.44
C GLU A 7 -1.96 10.66 -5.58
N HIS A 8 -1.43 10.60 -6.80
CA HIS A 8 -2.20 10.31 -8.00
C HIS A 8 -2.19 8.81 -8.30
N LEU A 9 -3.37 8.21 -8.42
CA LEU A 9 -3.50 6.81 -8.82
C LEU A 9 -2.89 6.56 -10.20
N ILE A 10 -3.30 7.39 -11.17
CA ILE A 10 -2.64 7.57 -12.46
C ILE A 10 -1.78 8.83 -12.36
N PRO A 11 -0.44 8.73 -12.44
CA PRO A 11 0.45 9.88 -12.36
C PRO A 11 0.21 10.91 -13.46
N ILE A 12 0.42 12.20 -13.17
CA ILE A 12 0.29 13.28 -14.18
C ILE A 12 1.24 13.03 -15.37
N SER A 13 2.46 12.53 -15.10
CA SER A 13 3.43 12.16 -16.14
C SER A 13 2.94 11.07 -17.09
N GLN A 14 1.93 10.30 -16.67
CA GLN A 14 1.29 9.23 -17.43
C GLN A 14 -0.12 9.61 -17.89
N GLY A 15 -0.46 10.90 -17.90
CA GLY A 15 -1.74 11.42 -18.38
C GLY A 15 -2.87 11.45 -17.33
N GLY A 16 -2.55 11.28 -16.05
CA GLY A 16 -3.51 11.41 -14.96
C GLY A 16 -4.04 12.82 -14.76
N SER A 17 -5.22 12.92 -14.14
CA SER A 17 -5.90 14.19 -13.84
C SER A 17 -5.75 14.60 -12.37
N ASN A 18 -6.04 15.87 -12.07
CA ASN A 18 -6.17 16.37 -10.68
C ASN A 18 -7.58 16.18 -10.11
N GLU A 19 -8.43 15.40 -10.76
CA GLU A 19 -9.78 15.11 -10.30
C GLU A 19 -9.74 14.22 -9.07
N GLU A 20 -10.66 14.43 -8.12
CA GLU A 20 -10.67 13.70 -6.85
C GLU A 20 -10.70 12.18 -7.04
N SER A 21 -11.38 11.69 -8.09
CA SER A 21 -11.44 10.26 -8.44
C SER A 21 -10.06 9.65 -8.74
N ASN A 22 -9.07 10.46 -9.10
CA ASN A 22 -7.68 10.05 -9.34
C ASN A 22 -6.75 10.32 -8.15
N LEU A 23 -7.25 10.91 -7.06
CA LEU A 23 -6.44 11.29 -5.90
C LEU A 23 -6.66 10.35 -4.71
N TRP A 24 -5.61 10.11 -3.95
CA TRP A 24 -5.65 9.37 -2.68
C TRP A 24 -4.69 9.96 -1.65
N LEU A 25 -4.92 9.66 -0.37
CA LEU A 25 -3.98 10.02 0.70
C LEU A 25 -2.95 8.90 0.90
N ALA A 26 -1.68 9.20 0.66
CA ALA A 26 -0.57 8.26 0.83
C ALA A 26 0.39 8.72 1.93
N CYS A 27 1.06 7.76 2.56
CA CYS A 27 2.19 8.06 3.41
C CYS A 27 3.38 8.54 2.56
N PRO A 28 4.27 9.43 3.03
CA PRO A 28 5.39 9.92 2.21
C PRO A 28 6.32 8.81 1.68
N LEU A 29 6.48 7.71 2.43
CA LEU A 29 7.26 6.54 2.00
C LEU A 29 6.58 5.82 0.84
N CYS A 30 5.29 5.49 1.03
CA CYS A 30 4.41 4.86 0.06
C CYS A 30 4.38 5.67 -1.24
N ASN A 31 4.19 6.99 -1.12
CA ASN A 31 4.11 7.91 -2.24
C ASN A 31 5.41 7.93 -3.05
N ARG A 32 6.55 8.08 -2.37
CA ARG A 32 7.87 8.04 -3.02
C ARG A 32 8.17 6.68 -3.66
N SER A 33 7.76 5.59 -3.01
CA SER A 33 7.98 4.24 -3.53
C SER A 33 7.12 3.95 -4.76
N LYS A 34 5.87 4.42 -4.78
CA LYS A 34 5.02 4.35 -5.96
C LYS A 34 5.59 5.18 -7.10
N SER A 35 5.95 6.44 -6.83
CA SER A 35 6.45 7.38 -7.83
C SER A 35 5.50 7.44 -9.04
N ASP A 36 6.00 7.26 -10.27
CA ASP A 36 5.19 7.22 -11.49
C ASP A 36 4.72 5.81 -11.89
N ARG A 37 4.85 4.82 -11.00
CA ARG A 37 4.45 3.43 -11.30
C ARG A 37 2.95 3.24 -11.15
N MET A 38 2.39 2.52 -12.12
CA MET A 38 1.02 1.96 -12.06
C MET A 38 1.03 0.43 -12.08
N MET A 39 2.15 -0.16 -12.47
CA MET A 39 2.32 -1.60 -12.63
C MET A 39 3.55 -2.03 -11.82
N ALA A 40 3.53 -3.27 -11.34
CA ALA A 40 4.61 -3.90 -10.61
C ALA A 40 4.68 -5.38 -10.93
N VAL A 41 5.84 -5.98 -10.68
CA VAL A 41 6.04 -7.42 -10.85
C VAL A 41 5.52 -8.12 -9.60
N ASP A 42 4.65 -9.11 -9.78
CA ASP A 42 4.28 -10.03 -8.70
C ASP A 42 5.49 -10.92 -8.36
N PRO A 43 6.02 -10.86 -7.13
CA PRO A 43 7.22 -11.62 -6.76
C PRO A 43 7.04 -13.14 -6.87
N ASP A 44 5.81 -13.65 -6.79
CA ASP A 44 5.56 -15.10 -6.82
C ASP A 44 5.49 -15.66 -8.25
N THR A 45 4.90 -14.91 -9.19
CA THR A 45 4.67 -15.40 -10.57
C THR A 45 5.61 -14.77 -11.59
N GLY A 46 6.18 -13.60 -11.29
CA GLY A 46 6.94 -12.79 -12.25
C GLY A 46 6.08 -12.00 -13.24
N ASP A 47 4.74 -12.09 -13.14
CA ASP A 47 3.85 -11.35 -14.02
C ASP A 47 3.79 -9.86 -13.64
N THR A 48 3.70 -9.00 -14.65
CA THR A 48 3.45 -7.57 -14.44
C THR A 48 1.95 -7.34 -14.22
N VAL A 49 1.59 -6.89 -13.02
CA VAL A 49 0.20 -6.64 -12.59
C VAL A 49 0.03 -5.18 -12.17
N PRO A 50 -1.20 -4.63 -12.18
CA PRO A 50 -1.42 -3.28 -11.67
C PRO A 50 -1.17 -3.21 -10.16
N LEU A 51 -0.73 -2.05 -9.70
CA LEU A 51 -0.71 -1.72 -8.27
C LEU A 51 -2.14 -1.54 -7.76
N PHE A 52 -2.33 -1.80 -6.46
CA PHE A 52 -3.63 -1.69 -5.82
C PHE A 52 -4.23 -0.28 -5.95
N ASN A 53 -5.49 -0.22 -6.34
CA ASN A 53 -6.28 1.01 -6.45
C ASN A 53 -7.29 1.11 -5.30
N PRO A 54 -7.03 1.93 -4.26
CA PRO A 54 -7.92 2.08 -3.12
C PRO A 54 -9.28 2.71 -3.44
N ARG A 55 -9.48 3.32 -4.62
CA ARG A 55 -10.78 3.88 -5.03
C ARG A 55 -11.73 2.82 -5.57
N THR A 56 -11.21 1.71 -6.09
CA THR A 56 -12.01 0.71 -6.82
C THR A 56 -11.88 -0.70 -6.29
N GLN A 57 -10.88 -0.98 -5.45
CA GLN A 57 -10.61 -2.32 -4.94
C GLN A 57 -10.83 -2.39 -3.42
N ILE A 58 -11.33 -3.54 -2.96
CA ILE A 58 -11.59 -3.79 -1.54
C ILE A 58 -10.31 -4.31 -0.89
N TRP A 59 -9.88 -3.68 0.20
CA TRP A 59 -8.61 -4.01 0.86
C TRP A 59 -8.54 -5.48 1.29
N SER A 60 -9.60 -6.01 1.90
CA SER A 60 -9.65 -7.39 2.42
C SER A 60 -9.67 -8.48 1.34
N GLU A 61 -9.91 -8.12 0.08
CA GLU A 61 -9.79 -9.06 -1.06
C GLU A 61 -8.34 -9.21 -1.51
N HIS A 62 -7.49 -8.21 -1.26
CA HIS A 62 -6.11 -8.18 -1.73
C HIS A 62 -5.08 -8.36 -0.62
N PHE A 63 -5.45 -8.04 0.62
CA PHE A 63 -4.54 -8.02 1.76
C PHE A 63 -5.16 -8.63 3.00
N ARG A 64 -4.28 -9.07 3.90
CA ARG A 64 -4.62 -9.39 5.29
C ARG A 64 -3.48 -8.96 6.21
N TRP A 65 -3.75 -8.89 7.50
CA TRP A 65 -2.68 -8.78 8.50
C TRP A 65 -2.03 -10.14 8.75
N GLY A 66 -0.72 -10.12 9.02
CA GLY A 66 -0.02 -11.26 9.59
C GLY A 66 -0.39 -11.47 11.05
N ASP A 67 -0.07 -12.65 11.57
CA ASP A 67 -0.38 -13.03 12.96
C ASP A 67 0.33 -12.13 13.99
N ASP A 68 1.43 -11.47 13.57
CA ASP A 68 2.15 -10.48 14.36
C ASP A 68 1.44 -9.12 14.47
N GLY A 69 0.38 -8.91 13.68
CA GLY A 69 -0.39 -7.67 13.64
C GLY A 69 0.37 -6.48 13.06
N ILE A 70 1.61 -6.64 12.57
CA ILE A 70 2.44 -5.52 12.10
C ILE A 70 2.74 -5.60 10.59
N ARG A 71 2.69 -6.79 10.00
CA ARG A 71 2.94 -7.02 8.58
C ARG A 71 1.65 -7.12 7.77
N ILE A 72 1.64 -6.51 6.61
CA ILE A 72 0.61 -6.65 5.58
C ILE A 72 1.02 -7.80 4.64
N ILE A 73 0.12 -8.74 4.41
CA ILE A 73 0.35 -9.88 3.54
C ILE A 73 -0.56 -9.72 2.32
N GLY A 74 0.04 -9.66 1.13
CA GLY A 74 -0.69 -9.72 -0.14
C GLY A 74 -1.18 -11.14 -0.40
N ILE A 75 -2.49 -11.31 -0.60
CA ILE A 75 -3.14 -12.62 -0.85
C ILE A 75 -3.55 -12.82 -2.32
N THR A 76 -3.28 -11.82 -3.15
CA THR A 76 -3.47 -11.84 -4.60
C THR A 76 -2.19 -11.33 -5.29
N ALA A 77 -2.05 -11.55 -6.59
CA ALA A 77 -0.92 -11.02 -7.36
C ALA A 77 -0.76 -9.50 -7.22
N ILE A 78 -1.88 -8.76 -7.34
CA ILE A 78 -1.94 -7.31 -7.11
C ILE A 78 -1.49 -6.97 -5.69
N GLY A 79 -1.97 -7.71 -4.69
CA GLY A 79 -1.62 -7.50 -3.29
C GLY A 79 -0.14 -7.69 -3.02
N ARG A 80 0.45 -8.79 -3.50
CA ARG A 80 1.89 -9.07 -3.32
C ARG A 80 2.77 -8.05 -4.02
N ALA A 81 2.48 -7.77 -5.29
CA ALA A 81 3.19 -6.75 -6.06
C ALA A 81 3.13 -5.36 -5.37
N THR A 82 1.99 -5.02 -4.78
CA THR A 82 1.80 -3.76 -4.05
C THR A 82 2.58 -3.74 -2.73
N VAL A 83 2.53 -4.82 -1.94
CA VAL A 83 3.30 -4.91 -0.68
C VAL A 83 4.78 -4.73 -0.92
N GLU A 84 5.31 -5.42 -1.94
CA GLU A 84 6.72 -5.35 -2.34
C GLU A 84 7.09 -3.95 -2.85
N THR A 85 6.31 -3.42 -3.80
CA THR A 85 6.64 -2.13 -4.44
C THR A 85 6.51 -0.95 -3.49
N LEU A 86 5.60 -1.00 -2.52
CA LEU A 86 5.34 0.12 -1.60
C LEU A 86 6.00 -0.05 -0.23
N HIS A 87 6.78 -1.12 -0.03
CA HIS A 87 7.45 -1.43 1.23
C HIS A 87 6.49 -1.48 2.44
N LEU A 88 5.32 -2.10 2.25
CA LEU A 88 4.25 -2.08 3.26
C LEU A 88 4.56 -2.91 4.50
N SER A 89 5.55 -3.80 4.42
CA SER A 89 5.80 -4.88 5.40
C SER A 89 7.27 -5.10 5.77
N ASP A 90 8.17 -4.31 5.20
CA ASP A 90 9.63 -4.38 5.40
C ASP A 90 10.23 -3.03 5.82
N ASP A 91 9.48 -1.92 5.73
CA ASP A 91 9.92 -0.62 6.26
C ASP A 91 10.11 -0.66 7.79
N PRO A 92 11.34 -0.44 8.31
CA PRO A 92 11.63 -0.60 9.73
C PRO A 92 10.86 0.36 10.63
N ASP A 93 10.60 1.59 10.18
CA ASP A 93 9.89 2.59 10.95
C ASP A 93 8.40 2.26 11.04
N ALA A 94 7.78 1.82 9.94
CA ALA A 94 6.40 1.36 9.91
C ALA A 94 6.19 0.14 10.83
N LEU A 95 7.08 -0.86 10.76
CA LEU A 95 7.02 -2.03 11.61
C LEU A 95 7.18 -1.65 13.10
N LYS A 96 8.12 -0.76 13.42
CA LYS A 96 8.34 -0.28 14.78
C LYS A 96 7.12 0.46 15.33
N VAL A 97 6.54 1.37 14.56
CA VAL A 97 5.35 2.12 14.98
C VAL A 97 4.16 1.18 15.19
N ARG A 98 3.89 0.27 14.26
CA ARG A 98 2.81 -0.72 14.41
C ARG A 98 3.03 -1.63 15.61
N SER A 99 4.28 -1.99 15.94
CA SER A 99 4.56 -2.78 17.15
C SER A 99 4.10 -2.09 18.44
N TYR A 100 4.25 -0.77 18.55
CA TYR A 100 3.70 0.00 19.66
C TYR A 100 2.17 0.03 19.67
N TRP A 101 1.53 0.06 18.50
CA TRP A 101 0.07 0.00 18.41
C TRP A 101 -0.50 -1.37 18.78
N VAL A 102 0.19 -2.45 18.42
CA VAL A 102 -0.16 -3.81 18.87
C VAL A 102 -0.05 -3.91 20.39
N LEU A 103 1.04 -3.40 20.98
CA LEU A 103 1.22 -3.35 22.44
C LEU A 103 0.13 -2.52 23.14
N ALA A 104 -0.40 -1.50 22.47
CA ALA A 104 -1.51 -0.67 22.96
C ALA A 104 -2.90 -1.28 22.69
N GLY A 105 -3.00 -2.40 21.96
CA GLY A 105 -4.26 -3.02 21.58
C GLY A 105 -5.05 -2.26 20.50
N TRP A 106 -4.40 -1.38 19.74
CA TRP A 106 -5.02 -0.61 18.65
C TRP A 106 -4.89 -1.27 17.28
N HIS A 107 -4.09 -2.33 17.18
CA HIS A 107 -3.70 -2.94 15.92
C HIS A 107 -3.50 -4.46 16.10
N PRO A 108 -3.86 -5.31 15.11
CA PRO A 108 -4.53 -4.95 13.87
C PRO A 108 -5.96 -4.45 14.11
N PRO A 109 -6.46 -3.55 13.25
CA PRO A 109 -7.85 -3.11 13.30
C PRO A 109 -8.81 -4.28 13.03
N ASP A 110 -9.94 -4.29 13.72
CA ASP A 110 -11.06 -5.17 13.42
C ASP A 110 -11.73 -4.68 12.13
N PHE A 111 -11.69 -5.51 11.06
CA PHE A 111 -12.40 -5.27 9.80
C PHE A 111 -13.33 -6.44 9.51
#